data_AF-A0A7G9QVW6-F1
#
_entry.id   AF-A0A7G9QVW6-F1
#
_cell.length_a   1.000
_cell.length_b   1.000
_cell.length_c   1.000
_cell.angle_alpha   90.00
_cell.angle_beta   90.00
_cell.angle_gamma   90.00
#
_symmetry.space_group_name_H-M   'P 1'
#
loop_
_entity.id
_entity.type
_entity.pdbx_description
1 polymer ?
#
loop_
_entity_poly.entity_id
_entity_poly.type
_entity_poly.pdbx_seq_one_letter_code
_entity_poly.pdbx_strand_id
1 'polypeptide(L)'
;MDYITAGINLLGLVALFLYQRYRLSLLSEALARQGTLLTETKNVVSQQATAISSQSAVVDAAVKYSQAFSPDRIEQMVRRELEIEHKGEKCELEQKVQALSDNQGRIITNSMGQIADKISERFSQVFTPILSGYAIHLLKLPDEIRDAEIQKIEPSESRELVKSVVVKGKEMLEAAGMGTAP
;
A
#
# COMPACT_ATOMS: atom_id res chain seq x y z
N MET A 1 -65.55 -105.68 19.19
CA MET A 1 -64.26 -105.41 18.52
C MET A 1 -64.20 -103.99 17.96
N ASP A 2 -65.29 -103.44 17.42
CA ASP A 2 -65.31 -102.12 16.76
C ASP A 2 -64.95 -100.92 17.66
N TYR A 3 -65.30 -100.96 18.95
CA TYR A 3 -64.96 -99.90 19.90
C TYR A 3 -63.44 -99.76 20.16
N ILE A 4 -62.69 -100.86 20.07
CA ILE A 4 -61.24 -100.86 20.28
C ILE A 4 -60.56 -100.22 19.06
N THR A 5 -60.97 -100.59 17.85
CA THR A 5 -60.47 -100.00 16.59
C THR A 5 -60.81 -98.51 16.49
N ALA A 6 -62.02 -98.10 16.90
CA ALA A 6 -62.41 -96.70 16.98
C ALA A 6 -61.55 -95.91 17.98
N GLY A 7 -61.23 -96.51 19.14
CA GLY A 7 -60.33 -95.91 20.13
C GLY A 7 -58.90 -95.70 19.61
N ILE A 8 -58.34 -96.70 18.91
CA ILE A 8 -57.00 -96.59 18.31
C ILE A 8 -56.96 -95.52 17.22
N ASN A 9 -57.99 -95.47 16.36
CA ASN A 9 -58.07 -94.45 15.31
C ASN A 9 -58.21 -93.03 15.88
N LEU A 10 -59.00 -92.86 16.94
CA LEU A 10 -59.13 -91.58 17.65
C LEU A 10 -57.77 -91.14 18.23
N LEU A 11 -57.05 -92.06 18.87
CA LEU A 11 -55.75 -91.78 19.48
C LEU A 11 -54.71 -91.42 18.40
N GLY A 12 -54.74 -92.09 17.26
CA GLY A 12 -53.93 -91.76 16.09
C GLY A 12 -54.24 -90.37 15.51
N LEU A 13 -55.52 -90.01 15.40
CA LEU A 13 -55.94 -88.67 14.97
C LEU A 13 -55.53 -87.57 15.95
N VAL A 14 -55.65 -87.81 17.25
CA VAL A 14 -55.20 -86.87 18.29
C VAL A 14 -53.68 -86.68 18.21
N ALA A 15 -52.91 -87.76 18.05
CA ALA A 15 -51.45 -87.67 17.89
C ALA A 15 -51.07 -86.90 16.62
N LEU A 16 -51.73 -87.16 15.50
CA LEU A 16 -51.55 -86.40 14.25
C LEU A 16 -51.89 -84.92 14.42
N PHE A 17 -53.00 -84.60 15.08
CA PHE A 17 -53.41 -83.23 15.33
C PHE A 17 -52.40 -82.48 16.21
N LEU A 18 -51.93 -83.10 17.29
CA LEU A 18 -50.90 -82.52 18.16
C LEU A 18 -49.58 -82.31 17.42
N TYR A 19 -49.16 -83.28 16.60
CA TYR A 19 -47.97 -83.16 15.77
C TYR A 19 -48.09 -82.01 14.77
N GLN A 20 -49.21 -81.92 14.06
CA GLN A 20 -49.48 -80.83 13.12
C GLN A 20 -49.50 -79.48 13.82
N ARG A 21 -50.15 -79.37 14.98
CA ARG A 21 -50.19 -78.15 15.79
C ARG A 21 -48.80 -77.71 16.25
N TYR A 22 -47.99 -78.65 16.76
CA TYR A 22 -46.63 -78.37 17.19
C TYR A 22 -45.75 -77.91 16.03
N ARG A 23 -45.82 -78.62 14.89
CA ARG A 23 -45.10 -78.25 13.67
C ARG A 23 -45.49 -76.86 13.15
N LEU A 24 -46.78 -76.54 13.14
CA LEU A 24 -47.28 -75.22 12.72
C LEU A 24 -46.76 -74.11 13.65
N SER A 25 -46.74 -74.38 14.96
CA SER A 25 -46.20 -73.46 15.97
C SER A 25 -44.72 -73.18 15.72
N LEU A 26 -43.90 -74.22 15.54
CA LEU A 26 -42.46 -74.06 15.26
C LEU A 26 -42.19 -73.29 13.96
N LEU A 27 -42.96 -73.58 12.90
CA LEU A 27 -42.88 -72.85 11.64
C LEU A 27 -43.23 -71.37 11.81
N SER A 28 -44.28 -71.06 12.57
CA SER A 28 -44.69 -69.69 12.83
C SER A 28 -43.64 -68.93 13.66
N GLU A 29 -42.99 -69.59 14.61
CA GLU A 29 -41.93 -68.99 15.43
C GLU A 29 -40.66 -68.76 14.60
N ALA A 30 -40.29 -69.72 13.74
CA ALA A 30 -39.16 -69.55 12.82
C ALA A 30 -39.40 -68.41 11.83
N LEU A 31 -40.61 -68.30 11.27
CA LEU A 31 -41.01 -67.20 10.39
C LEU A 31 -40.98 -65.85 11.11
N ALA A 32 -41.48 -65.79 12.35
CA ALA A 32 -41.44 -64.57 13.15
C ALA A 32 -39.99 -64.12 13.41
N ARG A 33 -39.11 -65.05 13.80
CA ARG A 33 -37.68 -64.76 14.00
C ARG A 33 -37.00 -64.30 12.72
N GLN A 34 -37.28 -64.93 11.58
CA GLN A 34 -36.75 -64.50 10.28
C GLN A 34 -37.25 -63.10 9.91
N GLY A 35 -38.53 -62.79 10.17
CA GLY A 35 -39.08 -61.45 9.95
C GLY A 35 -38.36 -60.37 10.76
N THR A 36 -38.05 -60.67 12.02
CA THR A 36 -37.27 -59.77 12.89
C THR A 36 -35.85 -59.56 12.35
N LEU A 37 -35.13 -60.65 12.05
CA LEU A 37 -33.76 -60.57 11.53
C LEU A 37 -33.69 -59.81 10.20
N LEU A 38 -34.68 -60.00 9.32
CA LEU A 38 -34.73 -59.32 8.02
C LEU A 38 -35.00 -57.82 8.20
N THR A 39 -35.82 -57.45 9.19
CA THR A 39 -36.08 -56.06 9.55
C THR A 39 -34.85 -55.39 10.17
N GLU A 40 -34.16 -56.07 11.09
CA GLU A 40 -32.91 -55.60 11.68
C GLU A 40 -31.82 -55.43 10.61
N THR A 41 -31.66 -56.41 9.72
CA THR A 41 -30.72 -56.35 8.61
C THR A 41 -31.03 -55.18 7.69
N LYS A 42 -32.31 -54.96 7.34
CA LYS A 42 -32.74 -53.82 6.53
C LYS A 42 -32.39 -52.48 7.20
N ASN A 43 -32.59 -52.38 8.51
CA ASN A 43 -32.25 -51.18 9.27
C ASN A 43 -30.73 -50.93 9.28
N VAL A 44 -29.92 -51.96 9.50
CA VAL A 44 -28.45 -51.86 9.46
C VAL A 44 -27.98 -51.44 8.06
N VAL A 45 -28.50 -52.05 7.00
CA VAL A 45 -28.14 -51.69 5.61
C VAL A 45 -28.54 -50.25 5.31
N SER A 46 -29.71 -49.81 5.75
CA SER A 46 -30.15 -48.41 5.59
C SER A 46 -29.24 -47.43 6.33
N GLN A 47 -28.85 -47.75 7.56
CA GLN A 47 -27.90 -46.95 8.35
C GLN A 47 -26.51 -46.91 7.69
N GLN A 48 -26.02 -48.05 7.18
CA GLN A 48 -24.75 -48.12 6.46
C GLN A 48 -24.80 -47.32 5.16
N ALA A 49 -25.88 -47.39 4.39
CA ALA A 49 -26.05 -46.59 3.17
C ALA A 49 -26.01 -45.08 3.48
N THR A 50 -26.66 -44.68 4.58
CA THR A 50 -26.63 -43.28 5.05
C THR A 50 -25.21 -42.86 5.47
N ALA A 51 -24.49 -43.72 6.19
CA ALA A 51 -23.11 -43.48 6.58
C ALA A 51 -22.14 -43.42 5.39
N ILE A 52 -22.32 -44.28 4.39
CA ILE A 52 -21.53 -44.24 3.14
C ILE A 52 -21.81 -42.94 2.39
N SER A 53 -23.08 -42.52 2.31
CA SER A 53 -23.45 -41.25 1.68
C SER A 53 -22.82 -40.05 2.38
N SER A 54 -22.79 -40.03 3.73
CA SER A 54 -22.16 -38.94 4.47
C SER A 54 -20.64 -38.95 4.32
N GLN A 55 -20.01 -40.12 4.30
CA GLN A 55 -18.57 -40.26 4.03
C GLN A 55 -18.21 -39.79 2.61
N SER A 56 -19.02 -40.10 1.61
CA SER A 56 -18.83 -39.59 0.24
C SER A 56 -18.82 -38.06 0.20
N ALA A 57 -19.73 -37.41 0.94
CA ALA A 57 -19.77 -35.95 1.01
C ALA A 57 -18.51 -35.35 1.67
N VAL A 58 -17.97 -36.01 2.69
CA VAL A 58 -16.71 -35.59 3.34
C VAL A 58 -15.53 -35.74 2.38
N VAL A 59 -15.45 -36.83 1.63
CA VAL A 59 -14.42 -37.07 0.62
C VAL A 59 -14.51 -36.02 -0.49
N ASP A 60 -15.71 -35.74 -1.01
CA ASP A 60 -15.91 -34.71 -2.04
C ASP A 60 -15.48 -33.32 -1.54
N ALA A 61 -15.79 -32.99 -0.28
CA ALA A 61 -15.34 -31.74 0.32
C ALA A 61 -13.80 -31.70 0.41
N ALA A 62 -13.16 -32.78 0.89
CA ALA A 62 -11.71 -32.88 0.98
C ALA A 62 -11.02 -32.76 -0.40
N VAL A 63 -11.59 -33.39 -1.43
CA VAL A 63 -11.10 -33.28 -2.82
C VAL A 63 -11.24 -31.85 -3.34
N LYS A 64 -12.39 -31.19 -3.11
CA LYS A 64 -12.59 -29.79 -3.48
C LYS A 64 -11.60 -28.85 -2.78
N TYR A 65 -11.34 -29.06 -1.49
CA TYR A 65 -10.32 -28.30 -0.76
C TYR A 65 -8.92 -28.57 -1.33
N SER A 66 -8.57 -29.83 -1.59
CA SER A 66 -7.29 -30.19 -2.20
C SER A 66 -7.10 -29.53 -3.57
N GLN A 67 -8.14 -29.47 -4.40
CA GLN A 67 -8.11 -28.76 -5.69
C GLN A 67 -8.00 -27.23 -5.53
N ALA A 68 -8.59 -26.66 -4.48
CA ALA A 68 -8.45 -25.24 -4.19
C ALA A 68 -7.02 -24.87 -3.77
N PHE A 69 -6.33 -25.79 -3.09
CA PHE A 69 -4.91 -25.69 -2.71
C PHE A 69 -4.00 -26.36 -3.74
N SER A 70 -4.26 -26.18 -5.03
CA SER A 70 -3.30 -26.63 -6.05
C SER A 70 -2.00 -25.80 -5.92
N PRO A 71 -0.82 -26.43 -6.10
CA PRO A 71 0.47 -25.74 -6.06
C PRO A 71 0.48 -24.51 -6.98
N ASP A 72 -0.10 -24.61 -8.17
CA ASP A 72 -0.19 -23.52 -9.14
C ASP A 72 -1.00 -22.32 -8.61
N ARG A 73 -2.09 -22.56 -7.88
CA ARG A 73 -2.90 -21.48 -7.29
C ARG A 73 -2.18 -20.81 -6.13
N ILE A 74 -1.50 -21.60 -5.31
CA ILE A 74 -0.67 -21.08 -4.22
C ILE A 74 0.46 -20.24 -4.81
N GLU A 75 1.14 -20.72 -5.85
CA GLU A 75 2.19 -19.98 -6.54
C GLU A 75 1.66 -18.68 -7.15
N GLN A 76 0.48 -18.69 -7.79
CA GLN A 76 -0.15 -17.47 -8.30
C GLN A 76 -0.49 -16.47 -7.20
N MET A 77 -1.03 -16.93 -6.07
CA MET A 77 -1.31 -16.07 -4.92
C MET A 77 -0.01 -15.46 -4.37
N VAL A 78 1.03 -16.26 -4.18
CA VAL A 78 2.34 -15.80 -3.71
C VAL A 78 2.96 -14.80 -4.67
N ARG A 79 2.91 -15.06 -5.99
CA ARG A 79 3.40 -14.13 -7.01
C ARG A 79 2.64 -12.81 -6.98
N ARG A 80 1.32 -12.84 -6.86
CA ARG A 80 0.50 -11.62 -6.76
C ARG A 80 0.84 -10.83 -5.50
N GLU A 81 1.02 -11.49 -4.36
CA GLU A 81 1.38 -10.83 -3.11
C GLU A 81 2.75 -10.16 -3.21
N LEU A 82 3.75 -10.87 -3.76
CA LEU A 82 5.08 -10.33 -4.03
C LEU A 82 5.05 -9.14 -5.00
N GLU A 83 4.22 -9.20 -6.05
CA GLU A 83 4.06 -8.08 -6.98
C GLU A 83 3.45 -6.85 -6.30
N ILE A 84 2.49 -7.05 -5.40
CA ILE A 84 1.85 -5.96 -4.64
C ILE A 84 2.86 -5.34 -3.66
N GLU A 85 3.59 -6.17 -2.92
CA GLU A 85 4.62 -5.74 -1.98
C GLU A 85 5.72 -4.95 -2.71
N HIS A 86 6.24 -5.47 -3.81
CA HIS A 86 7.28 -4.80 -4.60
C HIS A 86 6.79 -3.48 -5.20
N LYS A 87 5.54 -3.40 -5.65
CA LYS A 87 4.94 -2.13 -6.09
C LYS A 87 4.78 -1.13 -4.95
N GLY A 88 4.42 -1.60 -3.76
CA GLY A 88 4.33 -0.79 -2.55
C GLY A 88 5.68 -0.20 -2.16
N GLU A 89 6.72 -1.03 -2.06
CA GLU A 89 8.09 -0.62 -1.75
C GLU A 89 8.61 0.39 -2.77
N LYS A 90 8.38 0.14 -4.06
CA LYS A 90 8.80 1.06 -5.13
C LYS A 90 8.12 2.42 -5.00
N CYS A 91 6.81 2.45 -4.73
CA CYS A 91 6.08 3.70 -4.55
C CYS A 91 6.60 4.49 -3.33
N GLU A 92 6.87 3.81 -2.22
CA GLU A 92 7.42 4.45 -1.01
C GLU A 92 8.82 5.00 -1.27
N LEU A 93 9.66 4.27 -2.00
CA LEU A 93 11.00 4.71 -2.37
C LEU A 93 10.95 5.93 -3.29
N GLU A 94 10.07 5.92 -4.30
CA GLU A 94 9.87 7.04 -5.21
C GLU A 94 9.41 8.30 -4.45
N GLN A 95 8.49 8.15 -3.50
CA GLN A 95 8.06 9.27 -2.64
C GLN A 95 9.19 9.81 -1.76
N LYS A 96 10.02 8.93 -1.17
CA LYS A 96 11.18 9.34 -0.38
C LYS A 96 12.21 10.08 -1.22
N VAL A 97 12.50 9.59 -2.42
CA VAL A 97 13.42 10.24 -3.36
C VAL A 97 12.90 11.61 -3.77
N GLN A 98 11.60 11.71 -4.10
CA GLN A 98 10.98 12.98 -4.45
C GLN A 98 11.05 13.98 -3.28
N ALA A 99 10.72 13.55 -2.06
CA ALA A 99 10.79 14.41 -0.88
C ALA A 99 12.23 14.88 -0.57
N LEU A 100 13.23 14.02 -0.80
CA LEU A 100 14.64 14.41 -0.67
C LEU A 100 15.05 15.43 -1.75
N SER A 101 14.63 15.22 -2.99
CA SER A 101 14.88 16.14 -4.10
C SER A 101 14.26 17.53 -3.84
N ASP A 102 13.00 17.57 -3.41
CA ASP A 102 12.30 18.83 -3.12
C ASP A 102 12.95 19.57 -1.94
N ASN A 103 13.37 18.85 -0.90
CA ASN A 103 14.10 19.43 0.22
C ASN A 103 15.48 19.94 -0.19
N GLN A 104 16.23 19.19 -1.00
CA GLN A 104 17.51 19.66 -1.54
C GLN A 104 17.34 20.91 -2.38
N GLY A 105 16.34 20.94 -3.27
CA GLY A 105 15.98 22.12 -4.04
C GLY A 105 15.77 23.32 -3.12
N ARG A 106 14.87 23.21 -2.14
CA ARG A 106 14.58 24.28 -1.17
C ARG A 106 15.82 24.76 -0.41
N ILE A 107 16.68 23.84 0.04
CA ILE A 107 17.90 24.19 0.78
C ILE A 107 18.85 24.97 -0.13
N ILE A 108 19.04 24.53 -1.38
CA ILE A 108 19.89 25.21 -2.34
C ILE A 108 19.34 26.61 -2.64
N THR A 109 18.06 26.77 -2.96
CA THR A 109 17.50 28.09 -3.29
C THR A 109 17.61 29.06 -2.12
N ASN A 110 17.28 28.60 -0.90
CA ASN A 110 17.34 29.46 0.29
C ASN A 110 18.77 29.83 0.69
N SER A 111 19.70 28.88 0.63
CA SER A 111 21.11 29.15 0.94
C SER A 111 21.77 30.04 -0.11
N MET A 112 21.48 29.81 -1.39
CA MET A 112 22.01 30.63 -2.49
C MET A 112 21.48 32.07 -2.43
N GLY A 113 20.20 32.25 -2.09
CA GLY A 113 19.62 33.59 -1.85
C GLY A 113 20.33 34.32 -0.71
N GLN A 114 20.52 33.65 0.44
CA GLN A 114 21.23 34.23 1.58
C GLN A 114 22.71 34.55 1.28
N ILE A 115 23.37 33.74 0.44
CA ILE A 115 24.74 34.00 0.00
C ILE A 115 24.77 35.22 -0.92
N ALA A 116 23.85 35.31 -1.88
CA ALA A 116 23.75 36.44 -2.79
C ALA A 116 23.50 37.75 -2.04
N ASP A 117 22.58 37.74 -1.05
CA ASP A 117 22.29 38.90 -0.21
C ASP A 117 23.52 39.34 0.60
N LYS A 118 24.24 38.38 1.22
CA LYS A 118 25.48 38.68 1.97
C LYS A 118 26.58 39.23 1.08
N ILE A 119 26.72 38.72 -0.15
CA ILE A 119 27.69 39.24 -1.12
C ILE A 119 27.32 40.67 -1.50
N SER A 120 26.05 40.93 -1.82
CA SER A 120 25.55 42.27 -2.16
C SER A 120 25.78 43.26 -1.02
N GLU A 121 25.48 42.88 0.22
CA GLU A 121 25.69 43.72 1.40
C GLU A 121 27.18 44.04 1.62
N ARG A 122 28.05 43.03 1.54
CA ARG A 122 29.51 43.20 1.64
C ARG A 122 30.06 44.09 0.52
N PHE A 123 29.56 43.90 -0.70
CA PHE A 123 29.95 44.69 -1.86
C PHE A 123 29.54 46.15 -1.68
N SER A 124 28.31 46.40 -1.25
CA SER A 124 27.82 47.76 -0.95
C SER A 124 28.63 48.43 0.17
N GLN A 125 28.95 47.71 1.24
CA GLN A 125 29.77 48.24 2.35
C GLN A 125 31.19 48.64 1.93
N VAL A 126 31.77 47.98 0.91
CA VAL A 126 33.14 48.28 0.44
C VAL A 126 33.13 49.33 -0.68
N PHE A 127 32.23 49.21 -1.65
CA PHE A 127 32.21 50.07 -2.82
C PHE A 127 31.54 51.41 -2.56
N THR A 128 30.52 51.49 -1.70
CA THR A 128 29.84 52.77 -1.42
C THR A 128 30.79 53.81 -0.81
N PRO A 129 31.64 53.49 0.18
CA PRO A 129 32.65 54.42 0.71
C PRO A 129 33.69 54.83 -0.33
N ILE A 130 34.11 53.91 -1.20
CA ILE A 130 35.10 54.20 -2.26
C ILE A 130 34.51 55.13 -3.31
N LEU A 131 33.29 54.84 -3.79
CA LEU A 131 32.59 55.65 -4.79
C LEU A 131 32.23 57.03 -4.24
N SER A 132 31.75 57.10 -3.00
CA SER A 132 31.49 58.39 -2.33
C SER A 132 32.78 59.18 -2.09
N GLY A 133 33.86 58.52 -1.66
CA GLY A 133 35.18 59.14 -1.53
C GLY A 133 35.71 59.68 -2.87
N TYR A 134 35.54 58.92 -3.95
CA TYR A 134 35.92 59.34 -5.30
C TYR A 134 35.06 60.50 -5.81
N ALA A 135 33.75 60.47 -5.57
CA ALA A 135 32.85 61.58 -5.92
C ALA A 135 33.19 62.87 -5.14
N ILE A 136 33.50 62.76 -3.84
CA ILE A 136 33.96 63.89 -3.02
C ILE A 136 35.32 64.41 -3.52
N HIS A 137 36.23 63.52 -3.93
CA HIS A 137 37.51 63.92 -4.50
C HIS A 137 37.32 64.70 -5.81
N LEU A 138 36.45 64.22 -6.70
CA LEU A 138 36.09 64.94 -7.93
C LEU A 138 35.49 66.32 -7.64
N LEU A 139 34.63 66.45 -6.63
CA LEU A 139 34.05 67.74 -6.24
C LEU A 139 35.07 68.77 -5.72
N LYS A 140 36.22 68.31 -5.18
CA LYS A 140 37.30 69.18 -4.67
C LYS A 140 38.30 69.61 -5.73
N LEU A 141 38.27 69.01 -6.92
CA LEU A 141 39.19 69.37 -8.01
C LEU A 141 38.71 70.62 -8.76
N PRO A 142 39.61 71.47 -9.28
CA PRO A 142 39.26 72.55 -10.19
C PRO A 142 38.49 72.03 -11.41
N ASP A 143 37.54 72.82 -11.93
CA ASP A 143 36.59 72.39 -12.97
C ASP A 143 37.29 71.82 -14.22
N GLU A 144 38.39 72.44 -14.66
CA GLU A 144 39.16 72.02 -15.83
C GLU A 144 39.80 70.62 -15.66
N ILE A 145 40.26 70.30 -14.44
CA ILE A 145 40.89 69.01 -14.11
C ILE A 145 39.82 67.95 -13.87
N ARG A 146 38.71 68.34 -13.26
CA ARG A 146 37.56 67.48 -12.99
C ARG A 146 36.93 66.96 -14.28
N ASP A 147 36.72 67.83 -15.25
CA ASP A 147 36.17 67.46 -16.55
C ASP A 147 37.14 66.57 -17.34
N ALA A 148 38.45 66.82 -17.23
CA ALA A 148 39.48 65.96 -17.81
C ALA A 148 39.49 64.56 -17.18
N GLU A 149 39.31 64.44 -15.85
CA GLU A 149 39.21 63.14 -15.17
C GLU A 149 37.93 62.38 -15.53
N ILE A 150 36.79 63.07 -15.60
CA ILE A 150 35.51 62.46 -16.01
C ILE A 150 35.58 61.99 -17.47
N GLN A 151 36.33 62.69 -18.34
CA GLN A 151 36.56 62.29 -19.74
C GLN A 151 37.44 61.05 -19.89
N LYS A 152 38.21 60.65 -18.87
CA LYS A 152 39.01 59.40 -18.88
C LYS A 152 38.19 58.14 -18.61
N ILE A 153 37.05 58.25 -17.94
CA ILE A 153 36.17 57.11 -17.62
C ILE A 153 35.43 56.69 -18.89
N GLU A 154 35.51 55.49 -19.45
CA GLU A 154 34.84 55.14 -20.73
C GLU A 154 33.38 55.64 -20.89
N PRO A 155 32.98 56.07 -22.11
CA PRO A 155 31.62 56.54 -22.37
C PRO A 155 30.60 55.42 -22.13
N SER A 156 29.84 55.58 -21.05
CA SER A 156 28.87 54.62 -20.53
C SER A 156 27.80 55.38 -19.73
N GLU A 157 26.67 54.73 -19.42
CA GLU A 157 25.64 55.29 -18.53
C GLU A 157 26.23 55.71 -17.17
N SER A 158 27.27 55.04 -16.70
CA SER A 158 27.99 55.38 -15.47
C SER A 158 28.70 56.75 -15.55
N ARG A 159 29.24 57.13 -16.71
CA ARG A 159 29.86 58.45 -16.93
C ARG A 159 28.82 59.58 -16.78
N GLU A 160 27.63 59.38 -17.33
CA GLU A 160 26.54 60.37 -17.24
C GLU A 160 26.01 60.51 -15.82
N LEU A 161 25.85 59.39 -15.11
CA LEU A 161 25.47 59.39 -13.70
C LEU A 161 26.50 60.13 -12.85
N VAL A 162 27.79 59.87 -13.01
CA VAL A 162 28.86 60.58 -12.27
C VAL A 162 28.84 62.07 -12.57
N LYS A 163 28.68 62.48 -13.85
CA LYS A 163 28.51 63.90 -14.22
C LYS A 163 27.32 64.52 -13.50
N SER A 164 26.16 63.87 -13.53
CA SER A 164 24.94 64.39 -12.89
C SER A 164 25.07 64.53 -11.38
N VAL A 165 25.75 63.60 -10.71
CA VAL A 165 25.99 63.62 -9.26
C VAL A 165 26.97 64.73 -8.88
N VAL A 166 28.01 64.94 -9.68
CA VAL A 166 29.01 66.00 -9.46
C VAL A 166 28.41 67.39 -9.71
N VAL A 167 27.58 67.55 -10.75
CA VAL A 167 26.88 68.83 -11.03
C VAL A 167 25.91 69.17 -9.89
N LYS A 168 25.01 68.24 -9.53
CA LYS A 168 24.07 68.44 -8.41
C LYS A 168 24.79 68.66 -7.08
N GLY A 169 25.88 67.93 -6.83
CA GLY A 169 26.70 68.09 -5.63
C GLY A 169 27.34 69.48 -5.53
N LYS A 170 27.80 70.03 -6.65
CA LYS A 170 28.35 71.39 -6.74
C LYS A 170 27.26 72.45 -6.48
N GLU A 171 26.10 72.31 -7.11
CA GLU A 171 24.94 73.20 -6.89
C GLU A 171 24.49 73.23 -5.43
N MET A 172 24.50 72.08 -4.74
CA MET A 172 24.16 72.00 -3.32
C MET A 172 25.24 72.62 -2.41
N LEU A 173 26.52 72.50 -2.75
CA LEU A 173 27.63 73.14 -2.02
C LEU A 173 27.62 74.67 -2.18
N GLU A 174 27.30 75.15 -3.38
CA GLU A 174 27.12 76.58 -3.68
C GLU A 174 25.89 77.15 -2.95
N ALA A 175 24.78 76.41 -2.91
CA ALA A 175 23.58 76.77 -2.15
C ALA A 175 23.80 76.77 -0.62
N ALA A 176 24.75 75.98 -0.11
CA ALA A 176 25.10 75.92 1.31
C ALA A 176 26.12 77.00 1.74
N GLY A 177 26.54 77.89 0.84
CA GLY A 177 27.45 79.01 1.16
C GLY A 177 28.92 78.61 1.39
N MET A 178 29.30 77.37 1.04
CA MET A 178 30.69 76.91 1.09
C MET A 178 31.30 77.00 -0.31
N GLY A 179 31.54 78.23 -0.77
CA GLY A 179 32.31 78.48 -1.97
C GLY A 179 33.74 77.96 -1.81
N THR A 180 34.17 77.09 -2.72
CA THR A 180 35.60 76.82 -2.90
C THR A 180 36.27 78.13 -3.31
N ALA A 181 37.08 78.69 -2.42
CA ALA A 181 38.05 79.73 -2.73
C ALA A 181 38.99 79.25 -3.88
N PRO A 182 39.50 80.19 -4.71
CA PRO A 182 40.17 79.89 -5.98
C PRO A 182 41.38 78.97 -5.87
#